data_AF-A0A7T8K788-F1
#
_entry.id   AF-A0A7T8K788-F1
#
_cell.length_a   1.000
_cell.length_b   1.000
_cell.length_c   1.000
_cell.angle_alpha   90.00
_cell.angle_beta   90.00
_cell.angle_gamma   90.00
#
_symmetry.space_group_name_H-M   'P 1'
#
loop_
_entity.id
_entity.type
_entity.pdbx_description
1 polymer ?
#
loop_
_entity_poly.entity_id
_entity_poly.type
_entity_poly.pdbx_seq_one_letter_code
_entity_poly.pdbx_strand_id
1 'polypeptide(L)'
;VCINEDLRYHFYKRRKGQILTEKAQENRFNKALKLLNKLKHPVHNETIWFFSDEKNFTQDQKHNSQNNRCCVRNPHEVPIVAQTKFPAAVIVFGIISSDGD
;
A
#
# COMPACT_ATOMS: atom_id res chain seq x y z
N VAL A 1 -30.62 -6.81 -33.25
CA VAL A 1 -31.08 -6.00 -32.09
C VAL A 1 -29.87 -5.77 -31.20
N CYS A 2 -29.27 -4.58 -31.27
CA CYS A 2 -28.16 -4.23 -30.39
C CYS A 2 -28.77 -3.85 -29.03
N ILE A 3 -28.62 -4.73 -28.05
CA ILE A 3 -29.16 -4.53 -26.70
C ILE A 3 -28.26 -3.52 -26.00
N ASN A 4 -28.64 -2.25 -26.06
CA ASN A 4 -28.00 -1.12 -25.37
C ASN A 4 -28.54 -1.03 -23.93
N GLU A 5 -28.56 -2.16 -23.21
CA GLU A 5 -29.01 -2.20 -21.83
C GLU A 5 -27.88 -1.76 -20.91
N ASP A 6 -28.11 -0.67 -20.16
CA ASP A 6 -27.25 -0.29 -19.04
C ASP A 6 -27.28 -1.42 -18.01
N LEU A 7 -26.14 -2.11 -17.90
CA LEU A 7 -25.98 -3.23 -17.00
C LEU A 7 -25.95 -2.81 -15.52
N ARG A 8 -25.87 -1.50 -15.21
CA ARG A 8 -25.83 -0.91 -13.84
C ARG A 8 -24.74 -1.48 -12.93
N TYR A 9 -23.63 -1.94 -13.50
CA TYR A 9 -22.49 -2.41 -12.70
C TYR A 9 -21.66 -1.21 -12.23
N HIS A 10 -21.23 -1.26 -10.98
CA HIS A 10 -20.38 -0.23 -10.38
C HIS A 10 -19.09 -0.83 -9.83
N PHE A 11 -17.96 -0.24 -10.20
CA PHE A 11 -16.66 -0.61 -9.66
C PHE A 11 -16.37 0.17 -8.39
N TYR A 12 -16.60 -0.44 -7.23
CA TYR A 12 -16.30 0.17 -5.93
C TYR A 12 -14.82 -0.06 -5.54
N LYS A 13 -14.16 0.98 -5.01
CA LYS A 13 -12.79 0.90 -4.45
C LYS A 13 -12.82 1.10 -2.95
N ARG A 14 -12.30 0.12 -2.19
CA ARG A 14 -12.06 0.30 -0.76
C ARG A 14 -10.88 1.26 -0.57
N ARG A 15 -11.14 2.48 -0.07
CA ARG A 15 -10.08 3.38 0.38
C ARG A 15 -9.63 2.91 1.77
N LYS A 16 -8.43 2.34 1.84
CA LYS A 16 -7.73 2.12 3.11
C LYS A 16 -6.67 3.19 3.24
N GLY A 17 -6.75 4.00 4.28
CA GLY A 17 -5.78 5.04 4.59
C GLY A 17 -5.84 5.34 6.07
N GLN A 18 -4.69 5.61 6.68
CA GLN A 18 -4.65 6.15 8.03
C GLN A 18 -5.18 7.59 7.98
N ILE A 19 -6.17 7.90 8.81
CA ILE A 19 -6.61 9.28 9.02
C ILE A 19 -5.49 10.00 9.76
N LEU A 20 -4.93 11.04 9.15
CA LEU A 20 -3.85 11.83 9.75
C LEU A 20 -4.46 13.02 10.51
N THR A 21 -4.11 13.14 11.78
CA THR A 21 -4.38 14.36 12.55
C THR A 21 -3.60 15.54 11.98
N GLU A 22 -4.08 16.76 12.19
CA GLU A 22 -3.39 17.98 11.73
C GLU A 22 -1.91 18.01 12.18
N LYS A 23 -1.67 17.67 13.44
CA LYS A 23 -0.32 17.54 14.01
C LYS A 23 0.53 16.50 13.28
N ALA A 24 -0.04 15.37 12.88
CA ALA A 24 0.69 14.35 12.12
C ALA A 24 1.04 14.83 10.70
N GLN A 25 0.17 15.65 10.09
CA GLN A 25 0.42 16.26 8.78
C GLN A 25 1.54 17.28 8.87
N GLU A 26 1.49 18.20 9.84
CA GLU A 26 2.53 19.19 10.08
C GLU A 26 3.89 18.54 10.35
N ASN A 27 3.93 17.52 11.21
CA ASN A 27 5.15 16.78 11.49
C ASN A 27 5.74 16.11 10.25
N ARG A 28 4.89 15.52 9.39
CA ARG A 28 5.34 14.94 8.11
C ARG A 28 5.90 16.01 7.18
N PHE A 29 5.23 17.16 7.08
CA PHE A 29 5.68 18.28 6.26
C PHE A 29 7.05 18.80 6.69
N ASN A 30 7.23 19.09 7.99
CA ASN A 30 8.49 19.59 8.53
C ASN A 30 9.64 18.59 8.35
N LYS A 31 9.39 17.28 8.51
CA LYS A 31 10.39 16.24 8.26
C LYS A 31 10.75 16.14 6.78
N ALA A 32 9.76 16.23 5.89
CA ALA A 32 9.97 16.16 4.44
C ALA A 32 10.82 17.34 3.93
N LEU A 33 10.57 18.56 4.41
CA LEU A 33 11.39 19.73 4.07
C LEU A 33 12.84 19.56 4.52
N LYS A 34 13.05 19.08 5.76
CA LYS A 34 14.41 18.80 6.26
C LYS A 34 15.12 17.74 5.43
N LEU A 35 14.43 16.67 5.05
CA LEU A 35 14.97 15.62 4.20
C LEU A 35 15.31 16.16 2.80
N LEU A 36 14.43 16.94 2.19
CA LEU A 36 14.67 17.56 0.89
C LEU A 36 15.93 18.44 0.89
N ASN A 37 16.13 19.24 1.94
CA ASN A 37 17.33 20.06 2.07
C ASN A 37 18.60 19.20 2.18
N LYS A 38 18.55 18.08 2.92
CA LYS A 38 19.68 17.13 2.99
C LYS A 38 19.99 16.48 1.64
N LEU A 39 18.96 16.16 0.85
CA LEU A 39 19.13 15.56 -0.48
C LEU A 39 19.68 16.57 -1.49
N LYS A 40 19.29 17.85 -1.41
CA LYS A 40 19.81 18.91 -2.28
C LYS A 40 21.23 19.34 -1.93
N HIS A 41 21.58 19.29 -0.65
CA HIS A 41 22.88 19.71 -0.13
C HIS A 41 23.48 18.57 0.71
N PRO A 42 23.93 17.48 0.06
CA PRO A 42 24.54 16.37 0.77
C PRO A 42 25.86 16.82 1.41
N VAL A 43 26.16 16.28 2.58
CA VAL A 43 27.41 16.60 3.32
C VAL A 43 28.62 16.02 2.59
N HIS A 44 28.44 14.86 1.94
CA HIS A 44 29.43 14.21 1.10
C HIS A 44 28.79 13.80 -0.23
N ASN A 45 29.51 13.98 -1.34
CA ASN A 45 29.02 13.62 -2.68
C ASN A 45 28.72 12.12 -2.83
N GLU A 46 29.26 11.27 -1.94
CA GLU A 46 29.11 9.81 -1.94
C GLU A 46 28.27 9.30 -0.74
N THR A 47 27.29 10.09 -0.30
CA THR A 47 26.43 9.66 0.81
C THR A 47 25.53 8.49 0.40
N ILE A 48 25.82 7.29 0.92
CA ILE A 48 24.98 6.09 0.76
C ILE A 48 23.85 6.10 1.80
N TRP A 49 22.62 5.85 1.35
CA TRP A 49 21.45 5.76 2.24
C TRP A 49 21.06 4.31 2.46
N PHE A 50 20.96 3.89 3.73
CA PHE A 50 20.42 2.59 4.09
C PHE A 50 18.95 2.74 4.50
N PHE A 51 18.09 1.93 3.91
CA PHE A 51 16.67 1.83 4.24
C PHE A 51 16.42 0.46 4.86
N SER A 52 15.80 0.43 6.03
CA SER A 52 15.45 -0.80 6.71
C SER A 52 13.95 -0.86 6.98
N ASP A 53 13.35 -2.03 6.84
CA ASP A 53 11.96 -2.26 7.24
C ASP A 53 11.75 -3.72 7.68
N GLU A 54 10.68 -3.93 8.43
CA GLU A 54 10.20 -5.25 8.79
C GLU A 54 8.91 -5.56 8.04
N LYS A 55 8.84 -6.74 7.44
CA LYS A 55 7.66 -7.18 6.71
C LYS A 55 7.17 -8.54 7.18
N ASN A 56 5.90 -8.58 7.57
CA ASN A 56 5.15 -9.81 7.74
C ASN A 56 4.70 -10.37 6.37
N PHE A 57 5.21 -11.54 6.02
CA PHE A 57 4.74 -12.35 4.89
C PHE A 57 3.82 -13.44 5.41
N THR A 58 2.52 -13.31 5.13
CA THR A 58 1.49 -14.28 5.53
C THR A 58 1.28 -15.28 4.39
N GLN A 59 1.06 -16.56 4.74
CA GLN A 59 0.79 -17.62 3.76
C GLN A 59 -0.59 -17.46 3.09
N ASP A 60 -1.56 -16.85 3.79
CA ASP A 60 -2.91 -16.65 3.28
C ASP A 60 -2.94 -15.77 2.02
N GLN A 61 -3.94 -15.99 1.16
CA GLN A 61 -4.11 -15.22 -0.06
C GLN A 61 -4.24 -13.72 0.26
N LYS A 62 -3.25 -12.94 -0.17
CA LYS A 62 -3.30 -11.48 -0.08
C LYS A 62 -4.41 -10.96 -0.98
N HIS A 63 -5.53 -10.55 -0.38
CA HIS A 63 -6.60 -9.89 -1.11
C HIS A 63 -6.15 -8.49 -1.59
N ASN A 64 -5.75 -8.40 -2.85
CA ASN A 64 -5.45 -7.12 -3.49
C ASN A 64 -6.73 -6.51 -4.05
N SER A 65 -7.32 -5.53 -3.37
CA SER A 65 -8.56 -4.88 -3.82
C SER A 65 -8.43 -4.12 -5.15
N GLN A 66 -7.22 -3.84 -5.64
CA GLN A 66 -7.03 -3.25 -6.97
C GLN A 66 -7.05 -4.30 -8.08
N ASN A 67 -6.48 -5.48 -7.83
CA ASN A 67 -6.37 -6.54 -8.84
C ASN A 67 -7.53 -7.54 -8.79
N ASN A 68 -8.18 -7.69 -7.63
CA ASN A 68 -9.25 -8.66 -7.40
C ASN A 68 -10.64 -8.01 -7.54
N ARG A 69 -10.80 -7.09 -8.50
CA ARG A 69 -12.11 -6.46 -8.76
C ARG A 69 -13.02 -7.49 -9.41
N CYS A 70 -14.19 -7.71 -8.82
CA CYS A 70 -15.25 -8.51 -9.41
C CYS A 70 -16.31 -7.60 -10.02
N CYS A 71 -16.75 -7.94 -11.22
CA CYS A 71 -17.88 -7.29 -11.87
C CYS A 71 -19.13 -8.07 -11.45
N VAL A 72 -19.92 -7.54 -10.51
CA VAL A 72 -21.13 -8.18 -9.96
C VAL A 72 -22.34 -7.25 -10.02
N ARG A 73 -23.55 -7.79 -10.19
CA ARG A 73 -24.79 -6.99 -10.18
C ARG A 73 -25.19 -6.62 -8.77
N ASN A 74 -24.86 -7.50 -7.82
CA ASN A 74 -25.23 -7.39 -6.42
C ASN A 74 -23.99 -7.60 -5.52
N PRO A 75 -23.77 -6.77 -4.49
CA PRO A 75 -22.72 -7.00 -3.49
C PRO A 75 -22.71 -8.41 -2.84
N HIS A 76 -23.85 -9.10 -2.78
CA HIS A 76 -23.95 -10.47 -2.27
C HIS A 76 -23.32 -11.53 -3.18
N GLU A 77 -23.06 -11.20 -4.45
CA GLU A 77 -22.42 -12.10 -5.43
C GLU A 77 -20.88 -12.06 -5.35
N VAL A 78 -20.32 -11.17 -4.52
CA VAL A 78 -18.87 -11.07 -4.34
C VAL A 78 -18.37 -12.34 -3.62
N PRO A 79 -17.45 -13.11 -4.21
CA PRO A 79 -16.94 -14.33 -3.56
C PRO A 79 -16.24 -13.98 -2.25
N ILE A 80 -16.61 -14.69 -1.19
CA ILE A 80 -15.98 -14.55 0.11
C ILE A 80 -14.64 -15.28 0.07
N VAL A 81 -13.55 -14.52 0.15
CA VAL A 81 -12.21 -15.09 0.36
C VAL A 81 -12.06 -15.37 1.84
N ALA A 82 -12.09 -16.65 2.21
CA ALA A 82 -11.83 -17.06 3.59
C ALA A 82 -10.41 -16.64 4.00
N GLN A 83 -10.29 -16.05 5.19
CA GLN A 83 -9.02 -15.71 5.81
C GLN A 83 -8.88 -16.46 7.12
N THR A 84 -7.73 -17.09 7.33
CA THR A 84 -7.38 -17.75 8.57
C THR A 84 -7.26 -16.70 9.66
N LYS A 85 -7.82 -16.95 10.85
CA LYS A 85 -7.76 -16.00 11.98
C LYS A 85 -6.32 -15.72 12.45
N PHE A 86 -5.46 -16.74 12.37
CA PHE A 86 -4.05 -16.70 12.73
C PHE A 86 -3.22 -17.38 11.64
N PRO A 87 -2.98 -16.70 10.51
CA PRO A 87 -2.22 -17.29 9.42
C PRO A 87 -0.76 -17.48 9.85
N ALA A 88 -0.15 -18.58 9.40
CA ALA A 88 1.29 -18.72 9.49
C ALA A 88 1.96 -17.56 8.73
N ALA A 89 2.96 -16.96 9.36
CA ALA A 89 3.66 -15.80 8.83
C ALA A 89 5.16 -15.89 9.11
N VAL A 90 5.95 -15.34 8.20
CA VAL A 90 7.38 -15.11 8.37
C VAL A 90 7.60 -13.61 8.48
N ILE A 91 8.27 -13.17 9.54
CA ILE A 91 8.77 -11.79 9.66
C ILE A 91 10.12 -11.75 8.97
N VAL A 92 10.26 -10.87 7.99
CA VAL A 92 11.52 -10.63 7.30
C VAL A 92 11.97 -9.22 7.63
N PHE A 93 13.20 -9.11 8.13
CA PHE A 93 13.91 -7.85 8.25
C PHE A 93 14.78 -7.68 7.01
N GLY A 94 14.65 -6.54 6.34
CA GLY A 94 15.44 -6.21 5.16
C GLY A 94 16.12 -4.87 5.32
N ILE A 95 17.36 -4.78 4.84
CA ILE A 95 18.09 -3.52 4.66
C ILE A 95 18.44 -3.44 3.18
N ILE A 96 18.26 -2.27 2.58
CA ILE A 96 18.67 -1.98 1.21
C ILE A 96 19.45 -0.67 1.16
N SER A 97 20.53 -0.61 0.38
CA SER A 97 21.28 0.63 0.13
C SER A 97 20.70 1.44 -1.03
N SER A 98 21.09 2.70 -1.17
CA SER A 98 20.76 3.53 -2.34
C SER A 98 21.33 2.97 -3.66
N ASP A 99 22.34 2.10 -3.54
CA ASP A 99 23.14 1.64 -4.67
C ASP A 99 22.67 0.25 -5.17
N GLY A 100 21.77 -0.41 -4.43
CA GLY A 100 21.06 -1.60 -4.88
C GLY A 100 21.44 -2.93 -4.23
N ASP A 101 22.08 -2.89 -3.05
CA ASP A 101 22.44 -4.08 -2.26
C ASP A 101 21.44 -4.36 -1.12
#